data_AF-A0A7S4AXK9-F1
#
_entry.id   AF-A0A7S4AXK9-F1
#
_cell.length_a   1.000
_cell.length_b   1.000
_cell.length_c   1.000
_cell.angle_alpha   90.00
_cell.angle_beta   90.00
_cell.angle_gamma   90.00
#
_symmetry.space_group_name_H-M   'P 1'
#
loop_
_entity.id
_entity.type
_entity.pdbx_description
1 polymer ?
#
loop_
_entity_poly.entity_id
_entity_poly.type
_entity_poly.pdbx_seq_one_letter_code
_entity_poly.pdbx_strand_id
1 'polypeptide(L)'
;MHHAIEEEDKKLKEKIDAKNSLESYIYNIKNTINDEEKVKDKLSDEDKEALEEVVKTTTEWIDENSNSEKDDFEEKQKEVEKVVNPIMSKLYAAGGESGGGGSEEE
;
A
#
# COMPACT_ATOMS: atom_id res chain seq x y z
N MET A 1 26.38 13.46 23.75
CA MET A 1 26.20 12.00 23.59
C MET A 1 24.73 11.60 23.61
N HIS A 2 23.89 12.04 24.57
CA HIS A 2 22.44 11.71 24.57
C HIS A 2 21.69 12.14 23.28
N HIS A 3 21.86 13.38 22.81
CA HIS A 3 21.16 13.87 21.61
C HIS A 3 21.45 13.07 20.32
N ALA A 4 22.64 12.47 20.19
CA ALA A 4 23.00 11.71 18.98
C ALA A 4 22.27 10.35 18.95
N ILE A 5 22.06 9.74 20.11
CA ILE A 5 21.30 8.49 20.26
C ILE A 5 19.82 8.73 19.95
N GLU A 6 19.27 9.86 20.43
CA GLU A 6 17.87 10.23 20.16
C GLU A 6 17.59 10.47 18.68
N GLU A 7 18.54 11.07 17.93
CA GLU A 7 18.40 11.27 16.49
C GLU A 7 18.50 9.96 15.69
N GLU A 8 19.39 9.04 16.08
CA GLU A 8 19.52 7.72 15.46
C GLU A 8 18.29 6.85 15.72
N ASP A 9 17.78 6.83 16.95
CA ASP A 9 16.54 6.12 17.33
C ASP A 9 15.34 6.65 16.54
N LYS A 10 15.26 7.98 16.37
CA LYS A 10 14.19 8.61 15.58
C LYS A 10 14.26 8.19 14.11
N LYS A 11 15.45 8.23 13.49
CA LYS A 11 15.62 7.81 12.08
C LYS A 11 15.26 6.35 11.88
N LEU A 12 15.70 5.47 12.78
CA LEU A 12 15.36 4.06 12.73
C LEU A 12 13.84 3.84 12.82
N LYS A 13 13.19 4.55 13.75
CA LYS A 13 11.74 4.48 13.89
C LYS A 13 11.02 4.94 12.63
N GLU A 14 11.39 6.10 12.07
CA GLU A 14 10.74 6.63 10.86
C GLU A 14 10.90 5.70 9.65
N LYS A 15 12.07 5.07 9.51
CA LYS A 15 12.30 4.03 8.49
C LYS A 15 11.38 2.82 8.68
N ILE A 16 11.26 2.32 9.92
CA ILE A 16 10.38 1.18 10.24
C ILE A 16 8.92 1.53 9.94
N ASP A 17 8.48 2.73 10.34
CA ASP A 17 7.11 3.20 10.11
C ASP A 17 6.81 3.30 8.60
N ALA A 18 7.74 3.82 7.80
CA ALA A 18 7.60 3.90 6.34
C ALA A 18 7.52 2.52 5.67
N LYS A 19 8.37 1.56 6.08
CA LYS A 19 8.31 0.17 5.61
C LYS A 19 6.98 -0.48 5.95
N ASN A 20 6.55 -0.38 7.21
CA ASN A 20 5.29 -0.96 7.69
C ASN A 20 4.06 -0.37 6.98
N SER A 21 4.09 0.93 6.67
CA SER A 21 3.07 1.61 5.88
C SER A 21 2.93 0.95 4.50
N LEU A 22 4.05 0.81 3.78
CA LEU A 22 4.06 0.20 2.45
C LEU A 22 3.63 -1.28 2.48
N GLU A 23 4.14 -2.08 3.43
CA GLU A 23 3.76 -3.48 3.62
C GLU A 23 2.25 -3.62 3.89
N SER A 24 1.71 -2.78 4.78
CA SER A 24 0.28 -2.79 5.11
C SER A 24 -0.57 -2.41 3.91
N TYR A 25 -0.14 -1.41 3.13
CA TYR A 25 -0.84 -0.98 1.93
C TYR A 25 -0.90 -2.10 0.87
N ILE A 26 0.24 -2.73 0.58
CA ILE A 26 0.32 -3.86 -0.35
C ILE A 26 -0.50 -5.06 0.13
N TYR A 27 -0.48 -5.36 1.43
CA TYR A 27 -1.30 -6.43 2.00
C TYR A 27 -2.80 -6.15 1.85
N ASN A 28 -3.25 -4.91 2.06
CA ASN A 28 -4.65 -4.52 1.88
C ASN A 28 -5.10 -4.64 0.42
N ILE A 29 -4.25 -4.27 -0.55
CA ILE A 29 -4.52 -4.47 -1.97
C ILE A 29 -4.65 -5.97 -2.27
N LYS A 30 -3.69 -6.77 -1.80
CA LYS A 30 -3.72 -8.24 -1.95
C LYS A 30 -5.01 -8.84 -1.39
N ASN A 31 -5.45 -8.40 -0.22
CA ASN A 31 -6.70 -8.90 0.35
C ASN A 31 -7.92 -8.49 -0.48
N THR A 32 -7.93 -7.27 -1.00
CA THR A 32 -9.03 -6.78 -1.85
C THR A 32 -9.13 -7.57 -3.14
N ILE A 33 -8.02 -7.83 -3.84
CA ILE A 33 -8.04 -8.57 -5.11
C ILE A 33 -8.33 -10.06 -4.97
N ASN A 34 -8.08 -10.63 -3.79
CA ASN A 34 -8.44 -12.01 -3.45
C ASN A 34 -9.88 -12.14 -2.92
N ASP A 35 -10.54 -11.02 -2.63
CA ASP A 35 -11.94 -10.98 -2.24
C ASP A 35 -12.80 -10.95 -3.50
N GLU A 36 -13.13 -12.14 -4.01
CA GLU A 36 -13.93 -12.33 -5.22
C GLU A 36 -15.27 -11.58 -5.16
N GLU A 37 -15.91 -11.42 -3.98
CA GLU A 37 -17.16 -10.64 -3.87
C GLU A 37 -16.94 -9.14 -4.10
N LYS A 38 -15.75 -8.64 -3.74
CA LYS A 38 -15.39 -7.24 -3.98
C LYS A 38 -14.97 -6.97 -5.41
N VAL A 39 -14.30 -7.90 -6.10
CA VAL A 39 -13.73 -7.65 -7.44
C VAL A 39 -14.54 -8.20 -8.60
N LYS A 40 -15.32 -9.25 -8.38
CA LYS A 40 -16.09 -9.88 -9.46
C LYS A 40 -17.03 -8.87 -10.11
N ASP A 41 -17.02 -8.86 -11.43
CA ASP A 41 -17.81 -7.96 -12.30
C ASP A 41 -17.50 -6.45 -12.13
N LYS A 42 -16.59 -6.06 -11.23
CA LYS A 42 -16.20 -4.67 -10.93
C LYS A 42 -14.78 -4.32 -11.36
N LEU A 43 -13.91 -5.33 -11.45
CA LEU A 43 -12.54 -5.21 -11.90
C LEU A 43 -12.37 -5.98 -13.21
N SER A 44 -11.68 -5.38 -14.17
CA SER A 44 -11.29 -6.08 -15.39
C SER A 44 -10.14 -7.06 -15.10
N ASP A 45 -9.99 -8.09 -15.94
CA ASP A 45 -8.85 -9.02 -15.83
C ASP A 45 -7.51 -8.28 -15.92
N GLU A 46 -7.42 -7.27 -16.80
CA GLU A 46 -6.22 -6.42 -16.96
C GLU A 46 -5.94 -5.60 -15.69
N ASP A 47 -6.96 -4.96 -15.09
CA ASP A 47 -6.80 -4.22 -13.84
C ASP A 47 -6.43 -5.18 -12.68
N LYS A 48 -6.96 -6.42 -12.66
CA LYS A 48 -6.61 -7.44 -11.65
C LYS A 48 -5.16 -7.89 -11.80
N GLU A 49 -4.72 -8.24 -13.00
CA GLU A 49 -3.34 -8.64 -13.30
C GLU A 49 -2.35 -7.52 -12.93
N ALA A 50 -2.67 -6.26 -13.25
CA ALA A 50 -1.84 -5.11 -12.87
C ALA A 50 -1.68 -4.98 -11.35
N LEU A 51 -2.75 -5.17 -10.57
CA LEU A 51 -2.67 -5.14 -9.10
C LEU A 51 -1.89 -6.34 -8.55
N GLU A 52 -2.07 -7.54 -9.12
CA GLU A 52 -1.30 -8.73 -8.73
C GLU A 52 0.20 -8.54 -8.98
N GLU A 53 0.58 -7.97 -10.12
CA GLU A 53 1.96 -7.64 -10.45
C GLU A 53 2.54 -6.60 -9.49
N VAL A 54 1.79 -5.53 -9.18
CA VAL A 54 2.22 -4.51 -8.22
C VAL A 54 2.42 -5.11 -6.83
N VAL A 55 1.50 -5.95 -6.36
CA VAL A 55 1.63 -6.64 -5.07
C VAL A 55 2.89 -7.50 -5.05
N LYS A 56 3.10 -8.32 -6.09
CA LYS A 56 4.26 -9.21 -6.18
C LYS A 56 5.57 -8.43 -6.21
N THR A 57 5.72 -7.52 -7.17
CA THR A 57 6.97 -6.77 -7.39
C THR A 57 7.31 -5.86 -6.21
N THR A 58 6.31 -5.29 -5.55
CA THR A 58 6.55 -4.46 -4.35
C THR A 58 6.91 -5.32 -3.15
N THR A 59 6.27 -6.49 -2.95
CA THR A 59 6.66 -7.42 -1.88
C THR A 59 8.12 -7.86 -2.05
N GLU A 60 8.51 -8.28 -3.26
CA GLU A 60 9.89 -8.66 -3.58
C GLU A 60 10.87 -7.49 -3.32
N TRP A 61 10.48 -6.28 -3.75
CA TRP A 61 11.30 -5.09 -3.51
C TRP A 61 11.47 -4.81 -2.01
N ILE A 62 10.42 -4.89 -1.19
CA ILE A 62 10.52 -4.67 0.27
C ILE A 62 11.44 -5.70 0.92
N ASP A 63 11.37 -6.96 0.50
CA ASP A 63 12.22 -8.03 1.04
C ASP A 63 13.70 -7.77 0.72
N GLU A 64 14.01 -7.40 -0.53
CA GLU A 64 15.36 -7.05 -0.99
C GLU A 64 15.88 -5.74 -0.38
N ASN A 65 14.98 -4.79 -0.11
CA ASN A 65 15.27 -3.43 0.35
C ASN A 65 14.85 -3.23 1.81
N SER A 66 14.81 -4.29 2.61
CA SER A 66 14.35 -4.26 4.01
C SER A 66 15.11 -3.28 4.91
N ASN A 67 16.31 -2.86 4.47
CA ASN A 67 17.17 -1.89 5.15
C ASN A 67 17.32 -0.54 4.43
N SER A 68 16.52 -0.24 3.41
CA SER A 68 16.54 1.05 2.72
C SER A 68 16.11 2.21 3.63
N GLU A 69 16.35 3.44 3.18
CA GLU A 69 16.02 4.63 3.95
C GLU A 69 14.52 4.94 3.87
N LYS A 70 14.05 5.78 4.80
CA LYS A 70 12.65 6.25 4.81
C LYS A 70 12.21 6.79 3.44
N ASP A 71 13.04 7.62 2.84
CA ASP A 71 12.73 8.29 1.57
C ASP A 71 12.55 7.27 0.44
N ASP A 72 13.33 6.17 0.42
CA ASP A 72 13.20 5.10 -0.57
C ASP A 72 11.85 4.38 -0.45
N PHE A 73 11.41 4.10 0.79
CA PHE A 73 10.09 3.49 1.03
C PHE A 73 8.94 4.42 0.62
N GLU A 74 9.04 5.72 0.92
CA GLU A 74 8.04 6.71 0.54
C GLU A 74 7.99 6.93 -0.99
N GLU A 75 9.14 6.93 -1.67
CA GLU A 75 9.20 6.99 -3.13
C GLU A 75 8.58 5.75 -3.75
N LYS A 76 8.92 4.55 -3.24
CA LYS A 76 8.31 3.31 -3.70
C LYS A 76 6.80 3.32 -3.49
N GLN A 77 6.32 3.81 -2.35
CA GLN A 77 4.89 3.94 -2.08
C GLN A 77 4.20 4.84 -3.12
N LYS A 78 4.78 6.01 -3.44
CA LYS A 78 4.23 6.92 -4.47
C LYS A 78 4.19 6.28 -5.86
N GLU A 79 5.16 5.45 -6.22
CA GLU A 79 5.15 4.71 -7.48
C GLU A 79 4.00 3.71 -7.54
N VAL A 80 3.82 2.94 -6.47
CA VAL A 80 2.74 1.96 -6.33
C VAL A 80 1.37 2.66 -6.41
N GLU A 81 1.20 3.74 -5.66
CA GLU A 81 -0.05 4.51 -5.60
C GLU A 81 -0.49 5.05 -6.97
N LYS A 82 0.44 5.40 -7.87
CA LYS A 82 0.11 5.87 -9.23
C LYS A 82 -0.62 4.81 -10.06
N VAL A 83 -0.34 3.53 -9.81
CA VAL A 83 -0.99 2.40 -10.49
C VAL A 83 -2.24 1.97 -9.74
N VAL A 84 -2.15 1.86 -8.40
CA VAL A 84 -3.22 1.32 -7.57
C VAL A 84 -4.40 2.28 -7.45
N ASN A 85 -4.16 3.57 -7.20
CA ASN A 85 -5.23 4.54 -6.94
C ASN A 85 -6.28 4.64 -8.06
N PRO A 86 -5.92 4.75 -9.35
CA PRO A 86 -6.94 4.80 -10.41
C PRO A 86 -7.77 3.51 -10.49
N ILE A 87 -7.15 2.35 -10.25
CA ILE A 87 -7.84 1.05 -10.30
C ILE A 87 -8.80 0.89 -9.11
N MET A 88 -8.31 1.17 -7.89
CA MET A 88 -9.14 1.11 -6.68
C MET A 88 -10.28 2.12 -6.73
N SER A 89 -10.05 3.31 -7.30
CA SER A 89 -11.12 4.30 -7.49
C SER A 89 -12.23 3.79 -8.40
N LYS A 90 -11.89 3.10 -9.51
CA LYS A 90 -12.89 2.44 -10.37
C LYS A 90 -13.64 1.34 -9.60
N LEU A 91 -12.93 0.52 -8.83
CA LEU A 91 -13.50 -0.57 -8.03
C LEU A 91 -14.55 -0.06 -7.03
N TYR A 92 -14.21 1.00 -6.28
CA TYR A 92 -15.14 1.62 -5.32
C TYR A 92 -16.33 2.29 -6.02
N ALA A 93 -16.11 2.95 -7.15
CA ALA A 93 -17.20 3.54 -7.93
C ALA A 93 -18.17 2.48 -8.48
N ALA A 94 -17.67 1.33 -8.92
CA ALA A 94 -18.47 0.19 -9.36
C ALA A 94 -19.18 -0.54 -8.20
N GLY A 95 -18.65 -0.41 -6.97
CA GLY A 95 -19.23 -0.95 -5.74
C GLY A 95 -20.24 -0.05 -5.05
N GLY A 96 -20.60 1.10 -5.65
CA GLY A 96 -21.48 2.11 -5.10
C GLY A 96 -22.96 1.70 -4.99
N GLU A 97 -23.26 0.58 -4.32
CA GLU A 97 -24.54 0.32 -3.66
C GLU A 97 -24.40 -0.85 -2.65
N SER A 98 -23.66 -0.66 -1.56
CA SER A 98 -23.92 -1.26 -0.22
C SER A 98 -22.66 -1.20 0.67
N GLY A 99 -22.78 -0.51 1.81
CA GLY A 99 -21.86 -0.64 2.95
C GLY A 99 -21.17 0.66 3.36
N GLY A 100 -21.89 1.54 4.06
CA GLY A 100 -21.26 2.62 4.82
C GLY A 100 -20.55 2.11 6.09
N GLY A 101 -19.60 2.89 6.60
CA GLY A 101 -19.17 2.83 8.00
C GLY A 101 -17.69 3.11 8.28
N GLY A 102 -17.40 4.35 8.72
CA GLY A 102 -16.25 4.76 9.53
C GLY A 102 -15.17 5.54 8.77
N SER A 103 -14.84 6.79 9.07
CA SER A 103 -15.24 7.75 10.12
C SER A 103 -14.68 9.10 9.62
N GLU A 104 -15.53 10.12 9.47
CA GLU A 104 -15.61 11.29 10.35
C GLU A 104 -14.36 12.19 10.34
N GLU A 105 -14.64 13.43 9.93
CA GLU A 105 -13.90 14.66 10.21
C GLU A 105 -13.41 14.70 11.67
N GLU A 106 -12.14 15.06 11.88
CA GLU A 106 -11.69 16.14 12.79
C GLU A 106 -10.32 16.66 12.32
#